data_AF-A0A6G4ZYA3-F1
#
_entry.id   AF-A0A6G4ZYA3-F1
#
_cell.length_a   1.000
_cell.length_b   1.000
_cell.length_c   1.000
_cell.angle_alpha   90.00
_cell.angle_beta   90.00
_cell.angle_gamma   90.00
#
_symmetry.space_group_name_H-M   'P 1'
#
loop_
_entity.id
_entity.type
_entity.pdbx_description
1 polymer ?
#
loop_
_entity_poly.entity_id
_entity_poly.type
_entity_poly.pdbx_seq_one_letter_code
_entity_poly.pdbx_strand_id
1 'polypeptide(L)'
;MLSPVDFYFLFKSHTELGNIWKVGQGLWFKDFPAIYDVLSQEWPDHVKPIMQELGERTRRRALILVAKAYSSISLDDASRFLGIPKLELADVVSSLGWSIDATNGMVLPTYTEVRHEDSMPSEEQLAKLTDFVAFLEN
;
A
#
# COMPACT_ATOMS: atom_id res chain seq x y z
N MET A 1 31.57 8.51 -27.47
CA MET A 1 30.90 7.20 -27.64
C MET A 1 31.37 6.36 -26.47
N LEU A 2 30.54 6.20 -25.42
CA LEU A 2 30.95 5.47 -24.21
C LEU A 2 31.06 3.98 -24.55
N SER A 3 32.11 3.32 -24.06
CA SER A 3 32.38 1.92 -24.34
C SER A 3 31.43 1.00 -23.56
N PRO A 4 31.23 -0.25 -23.99
CA PRO A 4 30.40 -1.23 -23.27
C PRO A 4 30.88 -1.49 -21.83
N VAL A 5 32.17 -1.25 -21.55
CA VAL A 5 32.78 -1.38 -20.21
C VAL A 5 32.32 -0.24 -19.30
N ASP A 6 32.15 0.97 -19.84
CA ASP A 6 31.65 2.13 -19.10
C ASP A 6 30.20 1.93 -18.65
N PHE A 7 29.38 1.25 -19.45
CA PHE A 7 28.01 0.85 -19.09
C PHE A 7 27.99 -0.18 -17.94
N TYR A 8 28.95 -1.11 -17.95
CA TYR A 8 29.08 -2.14 -16.91
C TYR A 8 29.58 -1.54 -15.58
N PHE A 9 30.43 -0.51 -15.64
CA PHE A 9 30.83 0.26 -14.46
C PHE A 9 29.70 1.13 -13.92
N LEU A 10 28.84 1.71 -14.77
CA LEU A 10 27.70 2.52 -14.35
C LEU A 10 26.70 1.72 -13.51
N PHE A 11 26.38 0.49 -13.92
CA PHE A 11 25.51 -0.41 -13.15
C PHE A 11 26.12 -0.84 -11.80
N LYS A 12 27.45 -0.89 -11.72
CA LYS A 12 28.19 -1.23 -10.50
C LYS A 12 28.40 -0.02 -9.57
N SER A 13 28.41 1.20 -10.12
CA SER A 13 28.61 2.44 -9.36
C SER A 13 27.33 2.98 -8.73
N HIS A 14 26.16 2.54 -9.18
CA HIS A 14 24.85 2.96 -8.65
C HIS A 14 24.18 1.85 -7.85
N THR A 15 24.63 1.63 -6.61
CA THR A 15 24.00 0.72 -5.63
C THR A 15 22.50 0.98 -5.47
N GLU A 16 22.11 2.24 -5.60
CA GLU A 16 20.75 2.77 -5.71
C GLU A 16 19.89 2.04 -6.76
N LEU A 17 20.40 1.81 -7.99
CA LEU A 17 19.63 1.10 -9.04
C LEU A 17 19.40 -0.37 -8.68
N GLY A 18 20.42 -1.02 -8.10
CA GLY A 18 20.29 -2.39 -7.60
C GLY A 18 19.25 -2.49 -6.49
N ASN A 19 19.21 -1.50 -5.59
CA ASN A 19 18.21 -1.44 -4.53
C ASN A 19 16.80 -1.16 -5.08
N ILE A 20 16.65 -0.23 -6.03
CA ILE A 20 15.36 0.01 -6.72
C ILE A 20 14.83 -1.29 -7.34
N TRP A 21 15.69 -2.04 -8.02
CA TRP A 21 15.30 -3.32 -8.61
C TRP A 21 14.83 -4.33 -7.56
N LYS A 22 15.51 -4.45 -6.41
CA LYS A 22 15.08 -5.31 -5.30
C LYS A 22 13.71 -4.92 -4.76
N VAL A 23 13.43 -3.63 -4.61
CA VAL A 23 12.08 -3.15 -4.24
C VAL A 23 11.05 -3.62 -5.27
N GLY A 24 11.36 -3.47 -6.56
CA GLY A 24 10.52 -3.95 -7.67
C GLY A 24 10.27 -5.46 -7.62
N GLN A 25 11.29 -6.26 -7.35
CA GLN A 25 11.16 -7.71 -7.18
C GLN A 25 10.25 -8.05 -6.01
N GLY A 26 10.45 -7.40 -4.85
CA GLY A 26 9.59 -7.58 -3.68
C GLY A 26 8.12 -7.28 -4.00
N LEU A 27 7.84 -6.18 -4.71
CA LEU A 27 6.48 -5.81 -5.14
C LEU A 27 5.87 -6.84 -6.10
N TRP A 28 6.67 -7.37 -7.03
CA TRP A 28 6.21 -8.37 -7.99
C TRP A 28 5.81 -9.68 -7.31
N PHE A 29 6.64 -10.17 -6.39
CA PHE A 29 6.39 -11.39 -5.62
C PHE A 29 5.46 -11.19 -4.42
N LYS A 30 5.08 -9.93 -4.13
CA LYS A 30 4.31 -9.54 -2.93
C LYS A 30 4.98 -9.97 -1.63
N ASP A 31 6.31 -9.93 -1.61
CA ASP A 31 7.12 -10.21 -0.42
C ASP A 31 7.22 -8.94 0.43
N PHE A 32 6.22 -8.74 1.29
CA PHE A 32 6.13 -7.56 2.15
C PHE A 32 7.35 -7.37 3.05
N PRO A 33 7.84 -8.39 3.78
CA PRO A 33 9.09 -8.27 4.54
C PRO A 33 10.27 -7.79 3.68
N ALA A 34 10.51 -8.41 2.52
CA ALA A 34 11.63 -8.01 1.67
C ALA A 34 11.48 -6.57 1.14
N ILE A 35 10.25 -6.11 0.86
CA ILE A 35 10.00 -4.72 0.47
C ILE A 35 10.41 -3.77 1.59
N TYR A 36 9.93 -4.00 2.83
CA TYR A 36 10.21 -3.11 3.95
C TYR A 36 11.69 -3.11 4.34
N ASP A 37 12.35 -4.27 4.29
CA ASP A 37 13.79 -4.38 4.56
C ASP A 37 14.60 -3.51 3.59
N VAL A 38 14.27 -3.54 2.29
CA VAL A 38 14.98 -2.73 1.29
C VAL A 38 14.62 -1.25 1.42
N LEU A 39 13.35 -0.93 1.73
CA LEU A 39 12.92 0.46 1.92
C LEU A 39 13.51 1.11 3.17
N SER A 40 13.87 0.34 4.20
CA SER A 40 14.47 0.83 5.45
C SER A 40 15.89 1.38 5.29
N GLN A 41 16.54 1.11 4.16
CA GLN A 41 17.90 1.55 3.87
C GLN A 41 17.97 3.07 3.62
N GLU A 42 19.17 3.63 3.69
CA GLU A 42 19.38 5.02 3.32
C GLU A 42 19.25 5.21 1.80
N TRP A 43 18.31 6.08 1.41
CA TRP A 43 18.09 6.46 0.03
C TRP A 43 18.65 7.86 -0.24
N PRO A 44 19.24 8.09 -1.42
CA PRO A 44 19.65 9.42 -1.86
C PRO A 44 18.46 10.40 -1.83
N ASP A 45 18.71 11.67 -1.51
CA ASP A 45 17.65 12.67 -1.31
C ASP A 45 16.69 12.81 -2.49
N HIS A 46 17.17 12.59 -3.71
CA HIS A 46 16.37 12.67 -4.92
C HIS A 46 15.42 11.47 -5.12
N VAL A 47 15.71 10.31 -4.51
CA VAL A 47 14.91 9.07 -4.61
C VAL A 47 14.08 8.83 -3.35
N LYS A 48 14.60 9.26 -2.20
CA LYS A 48 13.99 9.13 -0.88
C LYS A 48 12.49 9.46 -0.82
N PRO A 49 11.99 10.59 -1.36
CA PRO A 49 10.56 10.91 -1.27
C PRO A 49 9.68 9.86 -2.00
N ILE A 50 10.15 9.34 -3.12
CA ILE A 50 9.43 8.32 -3.90
C ILE A 50 9.40 6.99 -3.13
N MET A 51 10.52 6.60 -2.51
CA MET A 51 10.59 5.37 -1.72
C MET A 51 9.75 5.42 -0.45
N GLN A 52 9.69 6.58 0.21
CA GLN A 52 8.79 6.80 1.34
C GLN A 52 7.33 6.67 0.94
N GLU A 53 6.91 7.36 -0.12
CA GLU A 53 5.53 7.26 -0.63
C GLU A 53 5.18 5.83 -1.08
N LEU A 54 6.14 5.12 -1.68
CA LEU A 54 5.97 3.72 -2.07
C LEU A 54 5.78 2.81 -0.85
N GLY A 55 6.54 3.03 0.22
CA GLY A 55 6.38 2.33 1.49
C GLY A 55 5.00 2.55 2.10
N GLU A 56 4.55 3.81 2.15
CA GLU A 56 3.22 4.15 2.66
C GLU A 56 2.09 3.53 1.84
N ARG A 57 2.18 3.57 0.51
CA ARG A 57 1.20 2.91 -0.36
C ARG A 57 1.19 1.40 -0.21
N THR A 58 2.36 0.79 -0.10
CA THR A 58 2.50 -0.66 0.14
C THR A 58 1.83 -1.05 1.45
N ARG A 59 2.10 -0.30 2.52
CA ARG A 59 1.50 -0.52 3.85
C ARG A 59 -0.02 -0.35 3.82
N ARG A 60 -0.53 0.73 3.21
CA ARG A 60 -1.97 0.97 3.06
C ARG A 60 -2.66 -0.17 2.32
N ARG A 61 -2.03 -0.67 1.26
CA ARG A 61 -2.53 -1.83 0.52
C ARG A 61 -2.51 -3.10 1.37
N ALA A 62 -1.45 -3.33 2.14
CA ALA A 62 -1.34 -4.46 3.05
C ALA A 62 -2.45 -4.44 4.12
N LEU A 63 -2.73 -3.27 4.72
CA LEU A 63 -3.83 -3.08 5.66
C LEU A 63 -5.17 -3.51 5.07
N ILE A 64 -5.50 -3.04 3.86
CA ILE A 64 -6.75 -3.39 3.19
C ILE A 64 -6.81 -4.90 2.89
N LEU A 65 -5.71 -5.50 2.44
CA LEU A 65 -5.64 -6.93 2.15
C LEU A 65 -5.85 -7.77 3.41
N VAL A 66 -5.18 -7.41 4.52
CA VAL A 66 -5.32 -8.10 5.79
C VAL A 66 -6.77 -7.99 6.30
N ALA A 67 -7.36 -6.79 6.27
CA ALA A 67 -8.75 -6.57 6.66
C ALA A 67 -9.74 -7.41 5.85
N LYS A 68 -9.51 -7.54 4.54
CA LYS A 68 -10.39 -8.30 3.64
C LYS A 68 -10.24 -9.81 3.78
N ALA A 69 -9.03 -10.30 4.05
CA ALA A 69 -8.71 -11.73 3.95
C ALA A 69 -8.82 -12.47 5.29
N TYR A 70 -8.73 -11.77 6.42
CA TYR A 70 -8.64 -12.39 7.74
C TYR A 70 -9.71 -11.85 8.69
N SER A 71 -10.44 -12.77 9.33
CA SER A 71 -11.21 -12.48 10.54
C SER A 71 -10.32 -12.41 11.78
N SER A 72 -9.20 -13.13 11.77
CA SER A 72 -8.17 -13.12 12.80
C SER A 72 -6.83 -13.49 12.18
N ILE A 73 -5.75 -12.86 12.62
CA ILE A 73 -4.38 -13.08 12.16
C ILE A 73 -3.41 -12.97 13.34
N SER A 74 -2.32 -13.73 13.34
CA SER A 74 -1.31 -13.65 14.40
C SER A 74 -0.65 -12.27 14.42
N LEU A 75 -0.20 -11.81 15.60
CA LEU A 75 0.59 -10.58 15.73
C LEU A 75 1.88 -10.64 14.89
N ASP A 76 2.49 -11.83 14.77
CA ASP A 76 3.67 -12.07 13.94
C ASP A 76 3.39 -11.78 12.47
N ASP A 77 2.35 -12.38 11.91
CA ASP A 77 2.05 -12.26 10.49
C ASP A 77 1.50 -10.87 10.17
N ALA A 78 0.69 -10.28 11.05
CA ALA A 78 0.26 -8.89 10.92
C ALA A 78 1.46 -7.94 10.90
N SER A 79 2.43 -8.12 11.82
CA SER A 79 3.66 -7.32 11.86
C SER A 79 4.45 -7.44 10.54
N ARG A 80 4.60 -8.66 10.02
CA ARG A 80 5.29 -8.93 8.74
C ARG A 80 4.59 -8.29 7.54
N PHE A 81 3.26 -8.40 7.44
CA PHE A 81 2.51 -7.82 6.33
C PHE A 81 2.53 -6.29 6.34
N LEU A 82 2.47 -5.70 7.53
CA LEU A 82 2.36 -4.24 7.67
C LEU A 82 3.72 -3.54 7.77
N GLY A 83 4.80 -4.29 8.04
CA GLY A 83 6.12 -3.72 8.25
C GLY A 83 6.18 -2.87 9.51
N ILE A 84 5.39 -3.22 10.52
CA ILE A 84 5.26 -2.49 11.78
C ILE A 84 5.75 -3.40 12.90
N PRO A 85 6.68 -2.94 13.76
CA PRO A 85 7.11 -3.71 14.93
C PRO A 85 5.93 -4.08 15.82
N LYS A 86 5.93 -5.28 16.40
CA LYS A 86 4.84 -5.75 17.28
C LYS A 86 4.52 -4.80 18.43
N LEU A 87 5.53 -4.08 18.93
CA LEU A 87 5.40 -3.13 20.03
C LEU A 87 4.50 -1.95 19.64
N GLU A 88 4.61 -1.47 18.40
CA GLU A 88 3.87 -0.32 17.87
C GLU A 88 2.58 -0.74 17.16
N LEU A 89 2.51 -2.01 16.75
CA LEU A 89 1.39 -2.54 16.00
C LEU A 89 0.05 -2.33 16.74
N ALA A 90 0.05 -2.43 18.06
CA ALA A 90 -1.17 -2.30 18.84
C ALA A 90 -1.81 -0.92 18.75
N ASP A 91 -0.98 0.13 18.84
CA ASP A 91 -1.41 1.51 18.75
C ASP A 91 -1.89 1.84 17.33
N VAL A 92 -1.18 1.32 16.31
CA VAL A 92 -1.56 1.55 14.91
C VAL A 92 -2.89 0.88 14.58
N VAL A 93 -3.07 -0.40 14.89
CA VAL A 93 -4.30 -1.11 14.47
C VAL A 93 -5.52 -0.69 15.30
N SER A 94 -5.34 -0.30 16.55
CA SER A 94 -6.43 0.27 17.36
C SER A 94 -6.92 1.61 16.81
N SER A 95 -6.02 2.46 16.30
CA SER A 95 -6.41 3.71 15.61
C SER A 95 -7.24 3.47 14.33
N LEU A 96 -7.12 2.28 13.74
CA LEU A 96 -7.89 1.83 12.58
C LEU A 96 -9.22 1.14 12.96
N GLY A 97 -9.54 1.07 14.26
CA GLY A 97 -10.73 0.40 14.77
C GLY A 97 -10.62 -1.13 14.79
N TRP A 98 -9.43 -1.69 14.63
CA TRP A 98 -9.21 -3.13 14.78
C TRP A 98 -9.05 -3.48 16.27
N SER A 99 -9.35 -4.72 16.62
CA SER A 99 -9.18 -5.21 17.99
C SER A 99 -7.99 -6.18 18.10
N ILE A 100 -7.47 -6.32 19.31
CA ILE A 100 -6.33 -7.20 19.61
C ILE A 100 -6.71 -8.08 20.78
N ASP A 101 -6.58 -9.38 20.59
CA ASP A 101 -6.63 -10.35 21.66
C ASP A 101 -5.20 -10.62 22.16
N ALA A 102 -4.80 -9.85 23.18
CA ALA A 102 -3.48 -9.96 23.79
C ALA A 102 -3.25 -11.34 24.46
N THR A 103 -4.32 -12.04 24.84
CA THR A 103 -4.25 -13.35 25.51
C THR A 103 -3.75 -14.42 24.54
N ASN A 104 -4.23 -14.36 23.30
CA ASN A 104 -3.92 -15.32 22.25
C ASN A 104 -2.88 -14.80 21.24
N GLY A 105 -2.45 -13.54 21.38
CA GLY A 105 -1.50 -12.91 20.47
C GLY A 105 -2.06 -12.69 19.06
N MET A 106 -3.36 -12.37 18.96
CA MET A 106 -4.07 -12.25 17.69
C MET A 106 -4.55 -10.82 17.46
N VAL A 107 -4.52 -10.40 16.19
CA VAL A 107 -5.18 -9.20 15.70
C VAL A 107 -6.49 -9.63 15.04
N LEU A 108 -7.52 -8.82 15.24
CA LEU A 108 -8.87 -9.00 14.70
C LEU A 108 -9.15 -7.82 13.75
N PRO A 109 -8.76 -7.94 12.47
CA PRO A 109 -8.95 -6.88 11.50
C PRO A 109 -10.43 -6.58 11.29
N THR A 110 -10.75 -5.30 11.13
CA THR A 110 -12.10 -4.87 10.75
C THR A 110 -12.04 -4.23 9.38
N TYR A 111 -12.72 -4.83 8.41
CA TYR A 111 -12.90 -4.22 7.11
C TYR A 111 -14.13 -3.31 7.16
N THR A 112 -13.89 -2.01 7.23
CA THR A 112 -14.92 -1.01 7.03
C THR A 112 -14.91 -0.64 5.55
N GLU A 113 -15.93 -1.05 4.80
CA GLU A 113 -16.14 -0.47 3.47
C GLU A 113 -16.32 1.02 3.66
N VAL A 114 -15.36 1.81 3.18
CA VAL A 114 -15.65 3.19 2.85
C VAL A 114 -16.68 3.08 1.73
N ARG A 115 -17.96 3.20 2.07
CA ARG A 115 -19.01 3.41 1.07
C ARG A 115 -18.53 4.64 0.30
N HIS A 116 -18.06 4.41 -0.92
CA HIS A 116 -18.09 5.46 -1.92
C HIS A 116 -19.58 5.72 -2.10
N GLU A 117 -20.09 6.74 -1.42
CA GLU A 117 -21.30 7.38 -1.88
C GLU A 117 -20.94 7.91 -3.27
N ASP A 118 -21.20 7.12 -4.31
CA ASP A 118 -21.44 7.64 -5.65
C ASP A 118 -22.73 8.45 -5.59
N SER A 119 -22.73 9.52 -4.80
CA SER A 119 -23.76 10.54 -4.83
C SER A 119 -23.45 11.41 -6.04
N MET A 120 -23.85 10.93 -7.22
CA MET A 120 -24.42 11.91 -8.15
C MET A 120 -25.54 12.59 -7.35
N PRO A 121 -25.46 13.88 -7.03
CA PRO A 121 -26.51 14.55 -6.29
C PRO A 121 -27.82 14.32 -7.04
N SER A 122 -28.90 14.01 -6.32
CA SER A 122 -30.18 13.61 -6.92
C SER A 122 -30.70 14.61 -7.97
N GLU A 123 -30.31 15.87 -7.83
CA GLU A 123 -30.62 16.94 -8.77
C GLU A 123 -29.91 16.77 -10.13
N GLU A 124 -28.65 16.34 -10.17
CA GLU A 124 -27.96 16.01 -11.41
C GLU A 124 -28.53 14.74 -12.06
N GLN A 125 -29.04 13.80 -11.26
CA GLN A 125 -29.76 12.63 -11.78
C GLN A 125 -31.10 13.04 -12.40
N LEU A 126 -31.85 13.93 -11.75
CA LEU A 126 -33.10 14.48 -12.27
C LEU A 126 -32.89 15.30 -13.54
N ALA A 127 -31.86 16.16 -13.58
CA ALA A 127 -31.51 16.94 -14.77
C ALA A 127 -31.20 16.04 -15.97
N LYS A 128 -30.40 14.97 -15.77
CA LYS A 128 -30.13 13.98 -16.82
C LYS A 128 -31.39 13.26 -17.30
N LEU A 129 -32.32 12.92 -16.40
CA LEU A 129 -33.59 12.31 -16.79
C LEU A 129 -34.43 13.27 -17.65
N THR A 130 -34.45 14.56 -17.32
CA THR A 130 -35.13 15.58 -18.13
C THR A 130 -34.49 15.72 -19.51
N ASP A 131 -33.15 15.73 -19.59
CA ASP A 131 -32.43 15.78 -20.87
C ASP A 131 -32.72 14.56 -21.75
N PHE A 132 -32.82 13.35 -21.17
CA PHE A 132 -33.20 12.15 -21.91
C PHE A 132 -34.62 12.20 -22.47
N VAL A 133 -35.58 12.71 -21.69
CA VAL A 133 -36.96 12.85 -22.17
C VAL A 133 -37.03 13.86 -23.31
N ALA A 134 -36.38 15.02 -23.16
CA ALA A 134 -36.35 16.05 -24.20
C ALA A 134 -35.69 15.56 -25.51
N PHE A 135 -34.69 14.67 -25.42
CA PHE A 135 -34.05 14.06 -26.58
C PHE A 135 -34.97 13.08 -27.34
N LEU A 136 -35.87 12.38 -26.65
CA LEU A 136 -36.80 11.43 -27.27
C LEU A 136 -38.06 12.08 -27.87
N GLU A 137 -38.36 13.31 -27.45
CA GLU A 137 -39.53 14.06 -27.93
C GLU A 137 -39.26 14.86 -29.22
N ASN A 138 -38.01 14.92 -29.70
CA ASN A 138 -37.60 15.56 -30.96
C ASN A 138 -37.25 14.57 -32.07
#